data_AF-A0A2T1F9J5-F1
#
_entry.id   AF-A0A2T1F9J5-F1
#
_cell.length_a   1.000
_cell.length_b   1.000
_cell.length_c   1.000
_cell.angle_alpha   90.00
_cell.angle_beta   90.00
_cell.angle_gamma   90.00
#
_symmetry.space_group_name_H-M   'P 1'
#
loop_
_entity.id
_entity.type
_entity.pdbx_description
1 polymer ?
#
loop_
_entity_poly.entity_id
_entity_poly.type
_entity_poly.pdbx_seq_one_letter_code
_entity_poly.pdbx_strand_id
1 'polypeptide(L)'
;DIGVDAVKTGMLLNREIMTVVASQVESLKMGNLVVDPVMVSRSGDRLIDDGAIAFLRDNLIPLAALVTPNRLEAQILSGLEIFSLDDMKAAAQLIYRSGAKAVLVKGGGMAGDLRGIDVWFDGMELEVLKTENVETGNTHGTGCTLSAAICANLALGKDLLASVTLAKDYVTNALKYALDIGQGQGPVGHFFPLLLK
;
A
#
# COMPACT_ATOMS: atom_id res chain seq x y z
N ASP A 1 16.37 8.90 20.42
CA ASP A 1 17.82 8.63 20.53
C ASP A 1 18.36 8.07 19.22
N ILE A 2 17.61 7.22 18.54
CA ILE A 2 17.86 6.74 17.18
C ILE A 2 16.88 7.42 16.22
N GLY A 3 17.40 7.98 15.11
CA GLY A 3 16.58 8.59 14.06
C GLY A 3 15.92 7.54 13.15
N VAL A 4 14.95 7.98 12.35
CA VAL A 4 14.29 7.16 11.33
C VAL A 4 14.18 7.94 10.01
N ASP A 5 14.63 7.34 8.91
CA ASP A 5 14.64 7.99 7.59
C ASP A 5 13.32 7.82 6.82
N ALA A 6 12.55 6.77 7.14
CA ALA A 6 11.20 6.53 6.65
C ALA A 6 10.40 5.68 7.64
N VAL A 7 9.09 5.83 7.62
CA VAL A 7 8.17 5.07 8.49
C VAL A 7 7.00 4.53 7.69
N LYS A 8 6.57 3.33 8.07
CA LYS A 8 5.37 2.70 7.54
C LYS A 8 4.35 2.50 8.66
N THR A 9 3.08 2.76 8.37
CA THR A 9 1.96 2.22 9.15
C THR A 9 1.35 1.00 8.46
N GLY A 10 1.01 -0.01 9.24
CA GLY A 10 0.23 -1.18 8.80
C GLY A 10 -1.20 -1.09 9.32
N MET A 11 -1.79 -2.25 9.67
CA MET A 11 -3.11 -2.29 10.29
C MET A 11 -3.11 -1.55 11.63
N LEU A 12 -3.92 -0.49 11.72
CA LEU A 12 -4.21 0.25 12.96
C LEU A 12 -5.67 -0.01 13.32
N LEU A 13 -5.90 -0.72 14.42
CA LEU A 13 -7.22 -1.29 14.75
C LEU A 13 -8.30 -0.25 15.02
N ASN A 14 -7.95 0.87 15.66
CA ASN A 14 -8.92 1.83 16.15
C ASN A 14 -8.37 3.25 16.15
N ARG A 15 -9.28 4.20 16.41
CA ARG A 15 -8.98 5.64 16.43
C ARG A 15 -7.94 6.00 17.48
N GLU A 16 -7.93 5.35 18.64
CA GLU A 16 -7.01 5.64 19.73
C GLU A 16 -5.56 5.39 19.30
N ILE A 17 -5.31 4.23 18.65
CA ILE A 17 -3.99 3.91 18.10
C ILE A 17 -3.62 4.92 17.01
N MET A 18 -4.53 5.21 16.07
CA MET A 18 -4.27 6.16 14.99
C MET A 18 -3.96 7.57 15.51
N THR A 19 -4.61 7.99 16.60
CA THR A 19 -4.37 9.29 17.25
C THR A 19 -2.95 9.39 17.78
N VAL A 20 -2.49 8.35 18.49
CA VAL A 20 -1.12 8.29 18.99
C VAL A 20 -0.12 8.29 17.83
N VAL A 21 -0.37 7.48 16.79
CA VAL A 21 0.49 7.41 15.61
C VAL A 21 0.61 8.75 14.90
N ALA A 22 -0.52 9.42 14.61
CA ALA A 22 -0.54 10.72 13.95
C ALA A 22 0.25 11.76 14.75
N SER A 23 0.02 11.83 16.07
CA SER A 23 0.74 12.74 16.97
C SER A 23 2.25 12.49 16.96
N GLN A 24 2.69 11.23 16.91
CA GLN A 24 4.13 10.90 16.85
C GLN A 24 4.75 11.28 15.50
N VAL A 25 4.05 11.01 14.39
CA VAL A 25 4.50 11.39 13.03
C VAL A 25 4.70 12.90 12.93
N GLU A 26 3.75 13.69 13.43
CA GLU A 26 3.84 15.16 13.40
C GLU A 26 4.96 15.69 14.30
N SER A 27 5.03 15.22 15.55
CA SER A 27 6.03 15.69 16.51
C SER A 27 7.47 15.37 16.08
N LEU A 28 7.66 14.24 15.40
CA LEU A 28 8.95 13.81 14.85
C LEU A 28 9.21 14.36 13.44
N LYS A 29 8.25 15.11 12.86
CA LYS A 29 8.32 15.70 11.51
C LYS A 29 8.73 14.69 10.44
N MET A 30 8.16 13.50 10.50
CA MET A 30 8.52 12.43 9.57
C MET A 30 8.06 12.75 8.15
N GLY A 31 9.01 13.05 7.25
CA GLY A 31 8.71 13.44 5.86
C GLY A 31 8.32 12.28 4.95
N ASN A 32 8.79 11.07 5.27
CA ASN A 32 8.66 9.84 4.47
C ASN A 32 7.73 8.82 5.15
N LEU A 33 6.46 9.20 5.35
CA LEU A 33 5.43 8.30 5.88
C LEU A 33 4.74 7.53 4.74
N VAL A 34 4.83 6.20 4.76
CA VAL A 34 4.04 5.29 3.93
C VAL A 34 2.85 4.76 4.73
N VAL A 35 1.64 5.12 4.31
CA VAL A 35 0.40 4.61 4.92
C VAL A 35 -0.13 3.44 4.10
N ASP A 36 -0.18 2.26 4.71
CA ASP A 36 -0.91 1.09 4.19
C ASP A 36 -2.27 1.06 4.89
N PRO A 37 -3.35 1.56 4.26
CA PRO A 37 -4.64 1.80 4.91
C PRO A 37 -5.42 0.49 5.07
N VAL A 38 -4.90 -0.44 5.86
CA VAL A 38 -5.49 -1.77 6.05
C VAL A 38 -6.79 -1.64 6.82
N MET A 39 -7.90 -1.63 6.08
CA MET A 39 -9.27 -1.49 6.60
C MET A 39 -10.12 -2.74 6.34
N VAL A 40 -9.69 -3.58 5.41
CA VAL A 40 -10.47 -4.73 4.93
C VAL A 40 -9.58 -5.96 4.91
N SER A 41 -10.12 -7.08 5.40
CA SER A 41 -9.46 -8.37 5.31
C SER A 41 -9.41 -8.82 3.85
N ARG A 42 -8.61 -9.86 3.57
CA ARG A 42 -8.64 -10.46 2.21
C ARG A 42 -9.97 -11.12 1.86
N SER A 43 -10.74 -11.54 2.84
CA SER A 43 -12.11 -12.07 2.65
C SER A 43 -13.14 -10.96 2.43
N GLY A 44 -12.76 -9.69 2.53
CA GLY A 44 -13.66 -8.55 2.34
C GLY A 44 -14.29 -8.04 3.64
N ASP A 45 -13.93 -8.61 4.79
CA ASP A 45 -14.48 -8.21 6.09
C ASP A 45 -13.90 -6.86 6.52
N ARG A 46 -14.75 -5.93 6.96
CA ARG A 46 -14.29 -4.69 7.57
C ARG A 46 -13.57 -4.99 8.87
N LEU A 47 -12.35 -4.46 9.00
CA LEU A 47 -11.47 -4.64 10.16
C LEU A 47 -11.59 -3.52 11.18
N ILE A 48 -12.03 -2.33 10.74
CA ILE A 48 -12.16 -1.13 11.56
C ILE A 48 -13.52 -0.47 11.33
N ASP A 49 -14.00 0.29 12.31
CA ASP A 49 -15.27 1.00 12.25
C ASP A 49 -15.20 2.29 11.40
N ASP A 50 -16.37 2.84 11.05
CA ASP A 50 -16.48 4.07 10.24
C ASP A 50 -15.80 5.29 10.88
N GLY A 51 -15.74 5.36 12.21
CA GLY A 51 -15.05 6.43 12.93
C GLY A 51 -13.54 6.36 12.77
N ALA A 52 -12.97 5.15 12.78
CA ALA A 52 -11.56 4.92 12.49
C ALA A 52 -11.22 5.20 11.02
N ILE A 53 -12.10 4.85 10.08
CA ILE A 53 -11.93 5.18 8.65
C ILE A 53 -11.93 6.70 8.44
N ALA A 54 -12.88 7.42 9.05
CA ALA A 54 -12.92 8.87 8.99
C ALA A 54 -11.65 9.49 9.59
N PHE A 55 -11.19 8.98 10.73
CA PHE A 55 -9.97 9.46 11.37
C PHE A 55 -8.73 9.23 10.48
N LEU A 56 -8.59 8.04 9.91
CA LEU A 56 -7.54 7.71 8.95
C LEU A 56 -7.49 8.72 7.80
N ARG A 57 -8.65 8.98 7.17
CA ARG A 57 -8.79 9.91 6.05
C ARG A 57 -8.46 11.35 6.43
N ASP A 58 -8.97 11.82 7.56
CA ASP A 58 -8.92 13.24 7.92
C ASP A 58 -7.66 13.64 8.70
N ASN A 59 -6.93 12.67 9.28
CA ASN A 59 -5.81 12.96 10.19
C ASN A 59 -4.50 12.23 9.86
N LEU A 60 -4.55 11.01 9.29
CA LEU A 60 -3.32 10.26 9.00
C LEU A 60 -2.91 10.33 7.52
N ILE A 61 -3.86 10.22 6.58
CA ILE A 61 -3.60 10.38 5.15
C ILE A 61 -2.98 11.76 4.82
N PRO A 62 -3.40 12.89 5.42
CA PRO A 62 -2.75 14.19 5.18
C PRO A 62 -1.26 14.25 5.53
N LEU A 63 -0.79 13.35 6.39
CA LEU A 63 0.61 13.27 6.80
C LEU A 63 1.44 12.35 5.88
N ALA A 64 0.79 11.60 4.99
CA ALA A 64 1.42 10.57 4.19
C ALA A 64 2.24 11.17 3.05
N ALA A 65 3.48 10.69 2.90
CA ALA A 65 4.20 10.81 1.65
C ALA A 65 3.55 9.94 0.56
N LEU A 66 3.04 8.77 0.96
CA LEU A 66 2.33 7.86 0.08
C LEU A 66 1.26 7.10 0.85
N VAL A 67 0.06 7.00 0.28
CA VAL A 67 -0.97 6.06 0.71
C VAL A 67 -1.13 4.94 -0.32
N THR A 68 -1.22 3.69 0.13
CA THR A 68 -1.16 2.50 -0.74
C THR A 68 -2.43 1.63 -0.69
N PRO A 69 -3.64 2.15 -0.94
CA PRO A 69 -4.87 1.36 -0.81
C PRO A 69 -4.96 0.24 -1.86
N ASN A 70 -5.46 -0.93 -1.47
CA ASN A 70 -5.94 -1.93 -2.42
C ASN A 70 -7.31 -1.52 -3.01
N ARG A 71 -7.86 -2.30 -3.96
CA ARG A 71 -9.17 -2.00 -4.58
C ARG A 71 -10.28 -1.72 -3.56
N LEU A 72 -10.50 -2.60 -2.57
CA LEU A 72 -11.58 -2.45 -1.59
C LEU A 72 -11.36 -1.23 -0.69
N GLU A 73 -10.11 -1.00 -0.27
CA GLU A 73 -9.72 0.16 0.52
C GLU A 73 -9.91 1.45 -0.28
N ALA A 74 -9.57 1.45 -1.57
CA ALA A 74 -9.73 2.59 -2.46
C ALA A 74 -11.20 2.90 -2.71
N GLN A 75 -12.07 1.89 -2.82
CA GLN A 75 -13.53 2.10 -2.89
C GLN A 75 -14.04 2.81 -1.64
N ILE A 76 -13.59 2.38 -0.45
CA ILE A 76 -13.98 3.01 0.82
C ILE A 76 -13.49 4.46 0.90
N LEU A 77 -12.23 4.73 0.57
CA LEU A 77 -11.63 6.06 0.70
C LEU A 77 -12.14 7.05 -0.36
N SER A 78 -12.40 6.58 -1.59
CA SER A 78 -12.88 7.43 -2.69
C SER A 78 -14.39 7.56 -2.76
N GLY A 79 -15.14 6.61 -2.20
CA GLY A 79 -16.58 6.50 -2.37
C GLY A 79 -17.02 5.98 -3.74
N LEU A 80 -16.09 5.54 -4.60
CA LEU A 80 -16.38 4.98 -5.92
C LEU A 80 -16.47 3.46 -5.88
N GLU A 81 -17.24 2.89 -6.80
CA GLU A 81 -17.03 1.50 -7.20
C GLU A 81 -15.86 1.42 -8.19
N ILE A 82 -15.06 0.34 -8.13
CA ILE A 82 -13.86 0.18 -8.95
C ILE A 82 -13.94 -1.16 -9.68
N PHE A 83 -14.16 -1.09 -11.00
CA PHE A 83 -14.24 -2.25 -11.90
C PHE A 83 -13.32 -2.12 -13.12
N SER A 84 -12.79 -0.92 -13.37
CA SER A 84 -11.96 -0.61 -14.53
C SER A 84 -10.69 0.15 -14.13
N LEU A 85 -9.74 0.23 -15.07
CA LEU A 85 -8.54 1.04 -14.91
C LEU A 85 -8.89 2.54 -14.74
N ASP A 86 -9.92 3.03 -15.42
CA ASP A 86 -10.32 4.43 -15.30
C ASP A 86 -10.96 4.74 -13.94
N ASP A 87 -11.68 3.77 -13.34
CA ASP A 87 -12.16 3.91 -11.96
C ASP A 87 -11.00 3.98 -10.97
N MET A 88 -9.94 3.20 -11.16
CA MET A 88 -8.74 3.28 -10.32
C MET A 88 -8.07 4.64 -10.41
N LYS A 89 -7.97 5.21 -11.62
CA LYS A 89 -7.44 6.56 -11.84
C LYS A 89 -8.29 7.62 -11.13
N ALA A 90 -9.61 7.54 -11.28
CA ALA A 90 -10.53 8.45 -10.61
C ALA A 90 -10.43 8.33 -9.07
N ALA A 91 -10.36 7.10 -8.56
CA ALA A 91 -10.18 6.85 -7.14
C ALA A 91 -8.85 7.42 -6.62
N ALA A 92 -7.74 7.23 -7.34
CA ALA A 92 -6.44 7.80 -6.96
C ALA A 92 -6.50 9.33 -6.82
N GLN A 93 -7.13 10.00 -7.80
CA GLN A 93 -7.30 11.45 -7.78
C GLN A 93 -8.21 11.94 -6.64
N LEU A 94 -9.27 11.20 -6.30
CA LEU A 94 -10.14 11.54 -5.17
C LEU A 94 -9.44 11.35 -3.83
N ILE A 95 -8.73 10.24 -3.66
CA ILE A 95 -7.99 9.95 -2.42
C ILE A 95 -6.89 11.00 -2.20
N TYR A 96 -6.21 11.43 -3.27
CA TYR A 96 -5.21 12.49 -3.22
C TYR A 96 -5.75 13.79 -2.59
N ARG A 97 -7.02 14.14 -2.85
CA ARG A 97 -7.66 15.32 -2.25
C ARG A 97 -7.80 15.25 -0.72
N SER A 98 -7.60 14.08 -0.12
CA SER A 98 -7.52 13.91 1.33
C SER A 98 -6.16 14.34 1.91
N GLY A 99 -5.21 14.80 1.08
CA GLY A 99 -4.00 15.48 1.53
C GLY A 99 -2.70 14.66 1.49
N ALA A 100 -2.73 13.40 1.03
CA ALA A 100 -1.50 12.65 0.79
C ALA A 100 -0.66 13.30 -0.32
N LYS A 101 0.67 13.21 -0.22
CA LYS A 101 1.56 13.70 -1.29
C LYS A 101 1.50 12.84 -2.55
N ALA A 102 1.15 11.56 -2.41
CA ALA A 102 0.88 10.66 -3.52
C ALA A 102 0.01 9.48 -3.11
N VAL A 103 -0.59 8.83 -4.11
CA VAL A 103 -1.48 7.68 -3.97
C VAL A 103 -1.05 6.56 -4.90
N LEU A 104 -1.03 5.33 -4.39
CA LEU A 104 -0.84 4.10 -5.16
C LEU A 104 -2.04 3.17 -4.97
N VAL A 105 -2.98 3.17 -5.92
CA VAL A 105 -4.12 2.24 -5.92
C VAL A 105 -3.67 0.89 -6.47
N LYS A 106 -3.67 -0.14 -5.62
CA LYS A 106 -3.16 -1.48 -5.95
C LYS A 106 -4.22 -2.35 -6.62
N GLY A 107 -3.92 -2.92 -7.77
CA GLY A 107 -4.81 -3.82 -8.52
C GLY A 107 -4.44 -5.30 -8.44
N GLY A 108 -3.42 -5.68 -7.64
CA GLY A 108 -2.99 -7.08 -7.49
C GLY A 108 -4.08 -8.10 -7.10
N GLY A 109 -5.18 -7.65 -6.48
CA GLY A 109 -6.35 -8.49 -6.14
C GLY A 109 -7.47 -8.49 -7.19
N MET A 110 -7.27 -7.87 -8.36
CA MET A 110 -8.24 -7.85 -9.45
C MET A 110 -8.12 -9.06 -10.37
N ALA A 111 -9.17 -9.31 -11.14
CA ALA A 111 -9.24 -10.37 -12.12
C ALA A 111 -8.82 -9.89 -13.52
N GLY A 112 -8.46 -10.83 -14.39
CA GLY A 112 -8.18 -10.57 -15.80
C GLY A 112 -7.01 -9.61 -16.02
N ASP A 113 -7.16 -8.74 -17.03
CA ASP A 113 -6.09 -7.83 -17.48
C ASP A 113 -5.70 -6.77 -16.45
N LEU A 114 -6.55 -6.54 -15.43
CA LEU A 114 -6.30 -5.60 -14.35
C LEU A 114 -5.45 -6.20 -13.22
N ARG A 115 -5.29 -7.53 -13.19
CA ARG A 115 -4.43 -8.19 -12.22
C ARG A 115 -3.00 -7.69 -12.38
N GLY A 116 -2.39 -7.26 -11.28
CA GLY A 116 -1.00 -6.77 -11.27
C GLY A 116 -0.81 -5.35 -11.82
N ILE A 117 -1.89 -4.64 -12.17
CA ILE A 117 -1.85 -3.22 -12.56
C ILE A 117 -2.08 -2.36 -11.31
N ASP A 118 -1.17 -1.43 -11.04
CA ASP A 118 -1.35 -0.41 -10.01
C ASP A 118 -1.43 0.98 -10.65
N VAL A 119 -2.13 1.92 -10.02
CA VAL A 119 -2.23 3.31 -10.49
C VAL A 119 -1.55 4.25 -9.50
N TRP A 120 -0.57 4.98 -9.99
CA TRP A 120 0.15 6.03 -9.27
C TRP A 120 -0.43 7.41 -9.60
N PHE A 121 -0.53 8.27 -8.60
CA PHE A 121 -0.86 9.68 -8.78
C PHE A 121 -0.23 10.55 -7.70
N ASP A 122 0.45 11.64 -8.07
CA ASP A 122 1.12 12.57 -7.14
C ASP A 122 0.53 14.00 -7.15
N GLY A 123 -0.57 14.20 -7.87
CA GLY A 123 -1.19 15.52 -8.08
C GLY A 123 -0.84 16.17 -9.42
N MET A 124 0.23 15.73 -10.08
CA MET A 124 0.67 16.23 -11.39
C MET A 124 0.68 15.12 -12.44
N GLU A 125 1.34 14.01 -12.11
CA GLU A 125 1.53 12.87 -13.00
C GLU A 125 0.65 11.71 -12.56
N LEU A 126 0.06 11.04 -13.56
CA LEU A 126 -0.70 9.82 -13.39
C LEU A 126 -0.04 8.72 -14.19
N GLU A 127 0.39 7.65 -13.51
CA GLU A 127 1.06 6.53 -14.15
C GLU A 127 0.35 5.21 -13.89
N VAL A 128 0.40 4.33 -14.88
CA VAL A 128 -0.09 2.96 -14.79
C VAL A 128 1.11 2.05 -14.68
N LEU A 129 1.30 1.45 -13.51
CA LEU A 129 2.43 0.59 -13.21
C LEU A 129 2.02 -0.86 -13.42
N LYS A 130 2.63 -1.51 -14.42
CA LYS A 130 2.35 -2.91 -14.75
C LYS A 130 3.56 -3.78 -14.44
N THR A 131 3.35 -4.87 -13.73
CA THR A 131 4.34 -5.94 -13.58
C THR A 131 3.81 -7.25 -14.16
N GLU A 132 4.71 -8.23 -14.27
CA GLU A 132 4.36 -9.60 -14.66
C GLU A 132 3.36 -10.21 -13.65
N ASN A 133 2.34 -10.89 -14.18
CA ASN A 133 1.44 -11.67 -13.35
C ASN A 133 2.09 -13.00 -12.97
N VAL A 134 2.23 -13.23 -11.67
CA VAL A 134 2.76 -14.48 -11.13
C VAL A 134 1.59 -15.40 -10.76
N GLU A 135 1.53 -16.56 -11.41
CA GLU A 135 0.54 -17.58 -11.12
C GLU A 135 0.91 -18.35 -9.85
N THR A 136 0.39 -17.88 -8.71
CA THR A 136 0.55 -18.51 -7.39
C THR A 136 -0.67 -18.27 -6.50
N GLY A 137 -1.05 -19.27 -5.69
CA GLY A 137 -2.03 -19.10 -4.62
C GLY A 137 -1.44 -18.45 -3.36
N ASN A 138 -0.11 -18.45 -3.25
CA ASN A 138 0.64 -18.02 -2.07
C ASN A 138 0.94 -16.53 -2.16
N THR A 139 -0.07 -15.74 -1.80
CA THR A 139 -0.02 -14.28 -1.90
C THR A 139 -0.08 -13.60 -0.55
N HIS A 140 -0.09 -14.35 0.57
CA HIS A 140 -0.23 -13.76 1.89
C HIS A 140 0.90 -12.77 2.16
N GLY A 141 0.53 -11.58 2.65
CA GLY A 141 1.48 -10.51 2.95
C GLY A 141 1.93 -9.66 1.76
N THR A 142 1.43 -9.83 0.52
CA THR A 142 1.84 -8.99 -0.63
C THR A 142 1.69 -7.49 -0.37
N GLY A 143 0.53 -7.04 0.12
CA GLY A 143 0.28 -5.64 0.44
C GLY A 143 1.26 -5.10 1.49
N CYS A 144 1.40 -5.80 2.61
CA CYS A 144 2.35 -5.43 3.66
C CYS A 144 3.79 -5.41 3.16
N THR A 145 4.15 -6.34 2.28
CA THR A 145 5.49 -6.44 1.70
C THR A 145 5.76 -5.28 0.76
N LEU A 146 4.78 -4.90 -0.08
CA LEU A 146 4.89 -3.77 -0.99
C LEU A 146 5.14 -2.47 -0.23
N SER A 147 4.27 -2.14 0.73
CA SER A 147 4.40 -0.91 1.53
C SER A 147 5.70 -0.90 2.36
N ALA A 148 6.16 -2.07 2.83
CA ALA A 148 7.44 -2.17 3.55
C ALA A 148 8.64 -1.96 2.62
N ALA A 149 8.62 -2.55 1.42
CA ALA A 149 9.67 -2.36 0.42
C ALA A 149 9.72 -0.92 -0.10
N ILE A 150 8.58 -0.23 -0.24
CA ILE A 150 8.55 1.21 -0.56
C ILE A 150 9.22 2.01 0.56
N CYS A 151 8.81 1.77 1.80
CA CYS A 151 9.39 2.44 2.97
C CYS A 151 10.91 2.22 3.07
N ALA A 152 11.39 1.01 2.79
CA ALA A 152 12.81 0.69 2.78
C ALA A 152 13.57 1.46 1.69
N ASN A 153 13.02 1.57 0.47
CA ASN A 153 13.64 2.36 -0.59
C ASN A 153 13.67 3.86 -0.26
N LEU A 154 12.63 4.39 0.37
CA LEU A 154 12.62 5.78 0.85
C LEU A 154 13.69 6.02 1.93
N ALA A 155 13.85 5.08 2.86
CA ALA A 155 14.92 5.15 3.86
C ALA A 155 16.32 5.13 3.22
N LEU A 156 16.47 4.50 2.04
CA LEU A 156 17.71 4.52 1.25
C LEU A 156 17.87 5.78 0.38
N GLY A 157 17.00 6.79 0.55
CA GLY A 157 17.07 8.06 -0.17
C GLY A 157 16.62 7.99 -1.62
N LYS A 158 15.90 6.93 -2.02
CA LYS A 158 15.30 6.84 -3.35
C LYS A 158 14.14 7.80 -3.47
N ASP A 159 13.97 8.35 -4.67
CA ASP A 159 12.79 9.12 -5.06
C ASP A 159 11.51 8.26 -4.97
N LEU A 160 10.37 8.93 -4.77
CA LEU A 160 9.15 8.27 -4.33
C LEU A 160 8.57 7.32 -5.38
N LEU A 161 8.48 7.74 -6.63
CA LEU A 161 8.03 6.89 -7.73
C LEU A 161 9.00 5.72 -7.99
N ALA A 162 10.32 5.96 -7.98
CA ALA A 162 11.29 4.87 -8.09
C ALA A 162 11.18 3.87 -6.92
N SER A 163 10.91 4.35 -5.70
CA SER A 163 10.67 3.48 -4.54
C SER A 163 9.47 2.56 -4.75
N VAL A 164 8.41 3.06 -5.39
CA VAL A 164 7.24 2.25 -5.78
C VAL A 164 7.61 1.22 -6.83
N THR A 165 8.28 1.62 -7.91
CA THR A 165 8.67 0.72 -9.00
C THR A 165 9.58 -0.41 -8.49
N LEU A 166 10.62 -0.07 -7.74
CA LEU A 166 11.54 -1.04 -7.13
C LEU A 166 10.82 -2.01 -6.17
N ALA A 167 9.88 -1.50 -5.37
CA ALA A 167 9.10 -2.33 -4.46
C ALA A 167 8.15 -3.29 -5.21
N LYS A 168 7.55 -2.84 -6.31
CA LYS A 168 6.67 -3.66 -7.15
C LYS A 168 7.46 -4.79 -7.82
N ASP A 169 8.67 -4.50 -8.30
CA ASP A 169 9.60 -5.51 -8.83
C ASP A 169 10.02 -6.51 -7.74
N TYR A 170 10.35 -6.03 -6.53
CA TYR A 170 10.69 -6.88 -5.40
C TYR A 170 9.54 -7.84 -5.04
N VAL A 171 8.31 -7.34 -4.91
CA VAL A 171 7.13 -8.18 -4.58
C VAL A 171 6.83 -9.17 -5.69
N THR A 172 6.94 -8.76 -6.96
CA THR A 172 6.73 -9.64 -8.11
C THR A 172 7.73 -10.80 -8.09
N ASN A 173 9.00 -10.55 -7.79
CA ASN A 173 9.98 -11.61 -7.64
C ASN A 173 9.72 -12.46 -6.38
N ALA A 174 9.40 -11.85 -5.23
CA ALA A 174 9.07 -12.60 -4.02
C ALA A 174 7.88 -13.56 -4.19
N LEU A 175 6.92 -13.22 -5.05
CA LEU A 175 5.81 -14.11 -5.42
C LEU A 175 6.25 -15.35 -6.19
N LYS A 176 7.29 -15.26 -7.04
CA LYS A 176 7.85 -16.40 -7.77
C LYS A 176 8.52 -17.44 -6.86
N TYR A 177 8.89 -17.01 -5.66
CA TYR A 177 9.52 -17.84 -4.63
C TYR A 177 8.62 -18.01 -3.39
N ALA A 178 7.31 -17.83 -3.56
CA ALA A 178 6.35 -17.98 -2.48
C ALA A 178 6.38 -19.40 -1.88
N LEU A 179 6.07 -19.50 -0.59
CA LEU A 179 6.21 -20.72 0.18
C LEU A 179 4.85 -21.36 0.42
N ASP A 180 4.74 -22.67 0.20
CA ASP A 180 3.54 -23.43 0.46
C ASP A 180 3.50 -23.87 1.93
N ILE A 181 3.07 -22.95 2.81
CA ILE A 181 3.04 -23.13 4.26
C ILE A 181 1.60 -22.99 4.76
N GLY A 182 1.12 -24.03 5.45
CA GLY A 182 -0.24 -24.09 5.99
C GLY A 182 -1.25 -24.69 5.01
N GLN A 183 -2.54 -24.57 5.32
CA GLN A 183 -3.65 -25.10 4.51
C GLN A 183 -4.36 -24.01 3.68
N GLY A 184 -3.88 -22.77 3.76
CA GLY A 184 -4.46 -21.60 3.11
C GLY A 184 -3.48 -20.95 2.14
N GLN A 185 -3.62 -19.65 1.91
CA GLN A 185 -2.65 -18.90 1.12
C GLN A 185 -1.33 -18.77 1.88
N GLY A 186 -0.27 -19.38 1.36
CA GLY A 186 1.08 -19.26 1.91
C GLY A 186 1.69 -17.86 1.72
N PRO A 187 2.79 -17.56 2.44
CA PRO A 187 3.47 -16.27 2.37
C PRO A 187 4.33 -16.11 1.11
N VAL A 188 4.59 -14.86 0.75
CA VAL A 188 5.60 -14.53 -0.27
C VAL A 188 7.02 -14.87 0.21
N GLY A 189 7.94 -15.15 -0.73
CA GLY A 189 9.31 -15.54 -0.42
C GLY A 189 10.25 -14.35 -0.28
N HIS A 190 10.26 -13.66 0.86
CA HIS A 190 11.09 -12.46 1.08
C HIS A 190 12.59 -12.65 0.87
N PHE A 191 13.09 -13.87 1.12
CA PHE A 191 14.50 -14.24 1.02
C PHE A 191 14.92 -14.72 -0.38
N PHE A 192 14.08 -14.56 -1.40
CA PHE A 192 14.45 -14.90 -2.78
C PHE A 192 15.80 -14.32 -3.25
N PRO A 193 16.26 -13.12 -2.83
CA PRO A 193 17.55 -12.62 -3.28
C PRO A 193 18.73 -13.50 -2.83
N LEU A 194 18.59 -14.27 -1.76
CA LEU A 194 19.60 -15.22 -1.29
C LEU A 194 19.62 -16.52 -2.11
N LEU A 195 18.61 -16.74 -2.94
CA LEU A 195 18.46 -17.92 -3.80
C LEU A 195 18.93 -17.64 -5.23
N LEU A 196 19.10 -16.37 -5.60
CA LEU A 196 19.69 -15.95 -6.86
C LEU A 196 21.21 -16.11 -6.74
N LYS A 197 21.78 -16.95 -7.60
CA LYS A 197 23.23 -17.18 -7.68
C LYS A 197 23.93 -16.09 -8.46
#